data_AF-A0A955P5W7-F1
#
_entry.id   AF-A0A955P5W7-F1
#
_cell.length_a   1.000
_cell.length_b   1.000
_cell.length_c   1.000
_cell.angle_alpha   90.00
_cell.angle_beta   90.00
_cell.angle_gamma   90.00
#
_symmetry.space_group_name_H-M   'P 1'
#
loop_
_entity.id
_entity.type
_entity.pdbx_description
1 polymer ?
#
loop_
_entity_poly.entity_id
_entity_poly.type
_entity_poly.pdbx_seq_one_letter_code
_entity_poly.pdbx_strand_id
1 'polypeptide(L)'
;GETDMECLRQSMKQVLDHGYAHHIQRLMVLGLFSMLYGVDPMKFHEWHMAMYLDAIDWVSLPNALGMSQYGDGGIVGSKPYCASANYINKMSNYCKHCPYDPKKIVGEKACPFNALYWNFLDRHANRFVNNSRMKFQIKNLEKKKPKEREEIREEARKIRKRIRGERSRLRPPRTEVQG
;
A
#
# COMPACT_ATOMS: atom_id res chain seq x y z
N GLY A 1 -7.81 2.36 -13.14
CA GLY A 1 -8.24 2.18 -11.74
C GLY A 1 -9.17 0.98 -11.63
N GLU A 2 -8.78 -0.16 -12.20
CA GLU A 2 -9.60 -1.36 -12.25
C GLU A 2 -9.22 -2.26 -11.08
N THR A 3 -10.01 -2.19 -10.02
CA THR A 3 -9.82 -2.98 -8.80
C THR A 3 -11.09 -2.99 -7.97
N ASP A 4 -11.33 -4.09 -7.27
CA ASP A 4 -12.44 -4.21 -6.32
C ASP A 4 -12.19 -3.48 -4.99
N MET A 5 -10.96 -3.03 -4.75
CA MET A 5 -10.64 -2.24 -3.55
C MET A 5 -11.15 -0.82 -3.73
N GLU A 6 -12.35 -0.53 -3.22
CA GLU A 6 -13.08 0.71 -3.47
C GLU A 6 -12.26 1.99 -3.21
N CYS A 7 -11.47 2.01 -2.12
CA CYS A 7 -10.59 3.14 -1.81
C CYS A 7 -9.53 3.40 -2.90
N LEU A 8 -8.90 2.34 -3.42
CA LEU A 8 -7.93 2.43 -4.51
C LEU A 8 -8.62 2.77 -5.83
N ARG A 9 -9.78 2.16 -6.10
CA ARG A 9 -10.57 2.41 -7.32
C ARG A 9 -10.91 3.90 -7.46
N GLN A 10 -11.52 4.48 -6.41
CA GLN A 10 -11.89 5.89 -6.41
C GLN A 10 -10.66 6.82 -6.45
N SER A 11 -9.65 6.55 -5.62
CA SER A 11 -8.45 7.41 -5.56
C SER A 11 -7.67 7.38 -6.88
N MET A 12 -7.51 6.20 -7.50
CA MET A 12 -6.87 6.06 -8.80
C MET A 12 -7.70 6.70 -9.91
N LYS A 13 -9.03 6.62 -9.85
CA LYS A 13 -9.90 7.29 -10.82
C LYS A 13 -9.71 8.80 -10.80
N GLN A 14 -9.65 9.43 -9.62
CA GLN A 14 -9.36 10.87 -9.52
C GLN A 14 -8.01 11.25 -10.15
N VAL A 15 -6.97 10.45 -9.91
CA VAL A 15 -5.66 10.67 -10.53
C VAL A 15 -5.73 10.53 -12.05
N LEU A 16 -6.42 9.51 -12.57
CA LEU A 16 -6.53 9.29 -14.02
C LEU A 16 -7.36 10.37 -14.72
N ASP A 17 -8.46 10.80 -14.10
CA ASP A 17 -9.41 11.75 -14.71
C ASP A 17 -8.91 13.20 -14.59
N HIS A 18 -8.12 13.52 -13.56
CA HIS A 18 -7.78 14.92 -13.21
C HIS A 18 -6.30 15.18 -12.99
N GLY A 19 -5.44 14.15 -12.98
CA GLY A 19 -4.03 14.29 -12.58
C GLY A 19 -3.88 14.80 -11.15
N TYR A 20 -4.88 14.56 -10.29
CA TYR A 20 -4.95 15.07 -8.93
C TYR A 20 -5.58 14.04 -7.98
N ALA A 21 -5.03 13.98 -6.78
CA ALA A 21 -5.70 13.43 -5.61
C ALA A 21 -5.30 14.26 -4.38
N HIS A 22 -6.17 14.33 -3.39
CA HIS A 22 -5.86 15.05 -2.16
C HIS A 22 -4.73 14.35 -1.39
N HIS A 23 -3.96 15.11 -0.61
CA HIS A 23 -2.77 14.63 0.12
C HIS A 23 -3.00 13.30 0.86
N ILE A 24 -4.14 13.15 1.54
CA ILE A 24 -4.43 11.93 2.31
C ILE A 24 -4.70 10.69 1.44
N GLN A 25 -5.21 10.86 0.23
CA GLN A 25 -5.36 9.76 -0.74
C GLN A 25 -3.98 9.35 -1.28
N ARG A 26 -3.11 10.33 -1.55
CA ARG A 26 -1.72 10.06 -1.97
C ARG A 26 -0.98 9.26 -0.91
N LEU A 27 -1.03 9.71 0.35
CA LEU A 27 -0.29 9.12 1.45
C LEU A 27 -0.94 7.83 1.98
N MET A 28 -2.20 7.89 2.40
CA MET A 28 -2.85 6.85 3.20
C MET A 28 -3.75 5.90 2.41
N VAL A 29 -3.82 6.04 1.09
CA VAL A 29 -4.52 5.10 0.21
C VAL A 29 -3.55 4.51 -0.82
N LEU A 30 -3.09 5.30 -1.78
CA LEU A 30 -2.23 4.84 -2.88
C LEU A 30 -0.81 4.54 -2.38
N GLY A 31 -0.22 5.46 -1.63
CA GLY A 31 1.11 5.30 -1.04
C GLY A 31 1.16 4.19 0.01
N LEU A 32 0.19 4.17 0.93
CA LEU A 32 0.05 3.11 1.92
C LEU A 32 -0.02 1.74 1.25
N PHE A 33 -0.87 1.58 0.22
CA PHE A 33 -0.97 0.30 -0.48
C PHE A 33 0.35 -0.11 -1.13
N SER A 34 0.99 0.79 -1.87
CA SER A 34 2.29 0.52 -2.52
C SER A 34 3.36 0.09 -1.52
N MET A 35 3.45 0.77 -0.38
CA MET A 35 4.41 0.44 0.68
C MET A 35 4.13 -0.94 1.29
N LEU A 36 2.87 -1.22 1.64
CA LEU A 36 2.48 -2.50 2.23
C LEU A 36 2.65 -3.67 1.25
N TYR A 37 2.32 -3.43 -0.02
CA TYR A 37 2.51 -4.38 -1.10
C TYR A 37 3.99 -4.73 -1.30
N GLY A 38 4.87 -3.74 -1.12
CA GLY A 38 6.32 -3.83 -1.29
C GLY A 38 6.78 -3.40 -2.68
N VAL A 39 6.18 -2.33 -3.22
CA VAL A 39 6.65 -1.68 -4.44
C VAL A 39 8.02 -1.06 -4.17
N ASP A 40 8.89 -1.07 -5.18
CA ASP A 40 10.17 -0.36 -5.12
C ASP A 40 9.91 1.16 -4.92
N PRO A 41 10.51 1.81 -3.91
CA PRO A 41 10.24 3.22 -3.63
C PRO A 41 10.55 4.17 -4.78
N MET A 42 11.61 3.89 -5.57
CA MET A 42 11.92 4.70 -6.75
C MET A 42 10.86 4.50 -7.83
N LYS A 43 10.38 3.27 -8.05
CA LYS A 43 9.26 3.02 -8.98
C LYS A 43 7.97 3.70 -8.54
N PHE A 44 7.71 3.79 -7.24
CA PHE A 44 6.57 4.55 -6.75
C PHE A 44 6.74 6.06 -6.98
N HIS A 45 7.95 6.59 -6.79
CA HIS A 45 8.26 7.99 -7.08
C HIS A 45 8.15 8.31 -8.59
N GLU A 46 8.72 7.49 -9.46
CA GLU A 46 8.59 7.62 -10.92
C GLU A 46 7.11 7.64 -11.35
N TRP A 47 6.30 6.74 -10.78
CA TRP A 47 4.86 6.72 -11.02
C TRP A 47 4.17 7.98 -10.49
N HIS A 48 4.53 8.46 -9.30
CA HIS A 48 3.97 9.70 -8.76
C HIS A 48 4.34 10.91 -9.64
N MET A 49 5.58 11.00 -10.13
CA MET A 49 6.02 12.02 -11.08
C MET A 49 5.22 12.00 -12.38
N ALA A 50 4.92 10.82 -12.91
CA ALA A 50 4.20 10.68 -14.18
C ALA A 50 2.71 11.01 -14.09
N MET A 51 2.09 10.92 -12.91
CA MET A 51 0.63 10.86 -12.77
C MET A 51 -0.01 12.12 -12.20
N TYR A 52 0.74 12.99 -11.53
CA TYR A 52 0.20 14.17 -10.86
C TYR A 52 0.67 15.46 -11.55
N LEU A 53 -0.27 16.38 -11.80
CA LEU A 53 0.02 17.68 -12.46
C LEU A 53 0.95 18.58 -11.65
N ASP A 54 0.98 18.40 -10.33
CA ASP A 54 1.81 19.16 -9.39
C ASP A 54 3.10 18.41 -8.98
N ALA A 55 3.41 17.28 -9.61
CA ALA A 55 4.61 16.53 -9.29
C ALA A 55 5.84 17.11 -10.01
N ILE A 56 6.59 17.90 -9.26
CA ILE A 56 7.94 18.36 -9.60
C ILE A 56 8.94 17.73 -8.63
N ASP A 57 10.14 17.42 -9.12
CA ASP A 57 11.03 16.47 -8.46
C ASP A 57 11.37 16.84 -7.01
N TRP A 58 11.75 18.10 -6.77
CA TRP A 58 12.11 18.59 -5.44
C TRP A 58 10.96 18.52 -4.40
N VAL A 59 9.70 18.48 -4.85
CA VAL A 59 8.52 18.24 -3.99
C VAL A 59 8.20 16.75 -3.92
N SER A 60 8.23 16.07 -5.07
CA SER A 60 7.77 14.69 -5.23
C SER A 60 8.71 13.69 -4.57
N LEU A 61 10.02 13.86 -4.69
CA LEU A 61 11.00 12.93 -4.13
C LEU A 61 10.89 12.79 -2.59
N PRO A 62 10.94 13.88 -1.79
CA PRO A 62 10.81 13.75 -0.34
C PRO A 62 9.43 13.26 0.11
N ASN A 63 8.35 13.56 -0.63
CA ASN A 63 7.00 13.12 -0.28
C ASN A 63 6.71 11.68 -0.68
N ALA A 64 6.99 11.30 -1.93
CA ALA A 64 6.71 9.97 -2.45
C ALA A 64 7.71 8.95 -1.90
N LEU A 65 9.01 9.20 -2.04
CA LEU A 65 10.03 8.23 -1.59
C LEU A 65 10.24 8.26 -0.08
N GLY A 66 10.43 9.46 0.48
CA GLY A 66 10.73 9.64 1.90
C GLY A 66 9.50 9.42 2.78
N MET A 67 8.58 10.37 2.77
CA MET A 67 7.40 10.35 3.65
C MET A 67 6.50 9.13 3.40
N SER A 68 6.12 8.86 2.16
CA SER A 68 5.13 7.83 1.84
C SER A 68 5.69 6.41 1.90
N GLN A 69 6.84 6.15 1.27
CA GLN A 69 7.39 4.80 1.17
C GLN A 69 8.41 4.47 2.27
N TYR A 70 8.85 5.44 3.07
CA TYR A 70 9.92 5.28 4.06
C TYR A 70 11.22 4.71 3.44
N GLY A 71 11.44 5.03 2.15
CA GLY A 71 12.55 4.53 1.35
C GLY A 71 13.90 5.13 1.74
N ASP A 72 13.87 6.30 2.39
CA ASP A 72 15.03 7.07 2.84
C ASP A 72 15.56 6.63 4.22
N GLY A 73 14.91 5.66 4.90
CA GLY A 73 15.32 5.25 6.24
C GLY A 73 14.77 6.09 7.39
N GLY A 74 13.99 7.12 7.11
CA GLY A 74 13.45 8.05 8.09
C GLY A 74 14.16 9.40 8.13
N ILE A 75 14.72 9.84 7.01
CA ILE A 75 15.29 11.20 6.88
C ILE A 75 14.15 12.23 6.95
N VAL A 76 13.07 12.03 6.19
CA VAL A 76 11.92 12.93 6.16
C VAL A 76 10.89 12.61 7.26
N GLY A 77 10.78 11.35 7.68
CA GLY A 77 9.75 10.90 8.62
C GLY A 77 10.30 10.08 9.78
N SER A 78 9.77 10.28 10.99
CA SER A 78 10.21 9.51 12.18
C SER A 78 9.64 8.08 12.26
N LYS A 79 8.65 7.73 11.43
CA LYS A 79 8.08 6.39 11.30
C LYS A 79 7.45 6.19 9.92
N PRO A 80 7.34 4.93 9.43
CA PRO A 80 6.54 4.65 8.24
C PRO A 80 5.06 4.95 8.51
N TYR A 81 4.38 5.59 7.56
CA TYR A 81 2.93 5.80 7.59
C TYR A 81 2.17 4.52 7.25
N CYS A 82 2.43 3.44 8.00
CA CYS A 82 1.79 2.14 7.83
C CYS A 82 0.52 2.05 8.69
N ALA A 83 -0.57 1.59 8.10
CA ALA A 83 -1.84 1.37 8.76
C ALA A 83 -2.60 0.20 8.15
N SER A 84 -3.50 -0.40 8.94
CA SER A 84 -4.42 -1.42 8.47
C SER A 84 -5.69 -0.82 7.88
N ALA A 85 -6.62 -1.66 7.39
CA ALA A 85 -7.91 -1.21 6.86
C ALA A 85 -8.74 -0.43 7.88
N ASN A 86 -8.50 -0.62 9.19
CA ASN A 86 -9.17 0.12 10.26
C ASN A 86 -8.97 1.63 10.15
N TYR A 87 -7.80 2.10 9.67
CA TYR A 87 -7.57 3.52 9.44
C TYR A 87 -8.47 4.06 8.33
N ILE A 88 -8.47 3.40 7.16
CA ILE A 88 -9.29 3.80 6.01
C ILE A 88 -10.77 3.78 6.38
N ASN A 89 -11.22 2.77 7.11
CA ASN A 89 -12.60 2.66 7.58
C ASN A 89 -13.03 3.79 8.53
N LYS A 90 -12.10 4.30 9.36
CA LYS A 90 -12.39 5.41 10.28
C LYS A 90 -12.33 6.78 9.61
N MET A 91 -11.44 6.94 8.64
CA MET A 91 -11.11 8.24 8.03
C MET A 91 -11.84 8.48 6.69
N SER A 92 -12.70 7.57 6.26
CA SER A 92 -13.41 7.66 4.98
C SER A 92 -14.73 6.90 5.00
N ASN A 93 -15.50 7.02 3.92
CA ASN A 93 -16.70 6.25 3.65
C ASN A 93 -16.48 5.08 2.66
N TYR A 94 -15.25 4.86 2.16
CA TYR A 94 -14.98 3.85 1.12
C TYR A 94 -15.42 2.44 1.53
N CYS A 95 -15.20 2.06 2.79
CA CYS A 95 -15.50 0.71 3.28
C CYS A 95 -16.99 0.37 3.29
N LYS A 96 -17.89 1.36 3.27
CA LYS A 96 -19.35 1.13 3.26
C LYS A 96 -19.84 0.46 1.97
N HIS A 97 -19.13 0.67 0.86
CA HIS A 97 -19.46 0.14 -0.46
C HIS A 97 -18.37 -0.81 -1.00
N CYS A 98 -17.43 -1.21 -0.14
CA CYS A 98 -16.35 -2.09 -0.52
C CYS A 98 -16.79 -3.56 -0.37
N PRO A 99 -16.50 -4.46 -1.32
CA PRO A 99 -16.79 -5.89 -1.16
C PRO A 99 -15.96 -6.56 -0.06
N TYR A 100 -14.89 -5.89 0.39
CA TYR A 100 -14.01 -6.36 1.44
C TYR A 100 -14.38 -5.82 2.83
N ASP A 101 -14.38 -6.70 3.82
CA ASP A 101 -14.60 -6.39 5.23
C ASP A 101 -13.32 -5.83 5.87
N PRO A 102 -13.32 -4.58 6.37
CA PRO A 102 -12.16 -3.97 7.01
C PRO A 102 -11.79 -4.60 8.37
N LYS A 103 -12.66 -5.43 8.96
CA LYS A 103 -12.42 -6.11 10.25
C LYS A 103 -11.73 -7.47 10.09
N LYS A 104 -11.80 -8.08 8.91
CA LYS A 104 -11.21 -9.41 8.63
C LYS A 104 -9.75 -9.27 8.19
N ILE A 105 -8.88 -10.09 8.76
CA ILE A 105 -7.44 -10.11 8.41
C ILE A 105 -7.15 -11.09 7.27
N VAL A 106 -7.80 -12.27 7.28
CA VAL A 106 -7.61 -13.36 6.31
C VAL A 106 -8.93 -13.86 5.74
N GLY A 107 -8.88 -14.54 4.59
CA GLY A 107 -10.05 -15.09 3.89
C GLY A 107 -10.54 -14.23 2.74
N GLU A 108 -11.42 -14.78 1.90
CA GLU A 108 -11.80 -14.20 0.60
C GLU A 108 -12.37 -12.78 0.66
N LYS A 109 -13.14 -12.48 1.72
CA LYS A 109 -13.74 -11.16 1.95
C LYS A 109 -12.86 -10.26 2.84
N ALA A 110 -11.65 -10.66 3.22
CA ALA A 110 -10.78 -9.82 4.05
C ALA A 110 -10.19 -8.66 3.25
N CYS A 111 -10.18 -7.46 3.86
CA CYS A 111 -9.53 -6.32 3.23
C CYS A 111 -8.02 -6.58 3.05
N PRO A 112 -7.48 -6.49 1.82
CA PRO A 112 -6.07 -6.76 1.55
C PRO A 112 -5.10 -5.94 2.40
N PHE A 113 -5.47 -4.72 2.79
CA PHE A 113 -4.66 -3.86 3.67
C PHE A 113 -4.35 -4.52 5.02
N ASN A 114 -5.23 -5.38 5.55
CA ASN A 114 -5.00 -6.02 6.85
C ASN A 114 -3.89 -7.07 6.80
N ALA A 115 -3.98 -8.04 5.89
CA ALA A 115 -2.94 -9.04 5.71
C ALA A 115 -1.61 -8.39 5.29
N LEU A 116 -1.64 -7.44 4.36
CA LEU A 116 -0.43 -6.74 3.92
C LEU A 116 0.19 -5.89 5.04
N TYR A 117 -0.60 -5.24 5.89
CA TYR A 117 -0.11 -4.48 7.05
C TYR A 117 0.65 -5.35 8.05
N TRP A 118 0.03 -6.46 8.47
CA TRP A 118 0.68 -7.35 9.43
C TRP A 118 1.90 -8.05 8.81
N ASN A 119 1.81 -8.45 7.54
CA ASN A 119 2.95 -9.00 6.83
C ASN A 119 4.09 -7.96 6.62
N PHE A 120 3.77 -6.67 6.45
CA PHE A 120 4.76 -5.61 6.39
C PHE A 120 5.51 -5.46 7.71
N LEU A 121 4.79 -5.41 8.85
CA LEU A 121 5.42 -5.35 10.17
C LEU A 121 6.27 -6.60 10.44
N ASP A 122 5.76 -7.78 10.06
CA ASP A 122 6.45 -9.05 10.25
C ASP A 122 7.78 -9.12 9.50
N ARG A 123 7.80 -8.72 8.22
CA ARG A 123 9.02 -8.71 7.39
C ARG A 123 10.07 -7.71 7.85
N HIS A 124 9.66 -6.63 8.51
CA HIS A 124 10.54 -5.52 8.89
C HIS A 124 10.68 -5.34 10.41
N ALA A 125 10.25 -6.33 11.21
CA ALA A 125 10.24 -6.22 12.67
C ALA A 125 11.60 -5.84 13.24
N ASN A 126 12.67 -6.49 12.77
CA ASN A 126 14.05 -6.23 13.19
C ASN A 126 14.50 -4.79 12.88
N ARG A 127 14.02 -4.19 11.78
CA ARG A 127 14.33 -2.79 11.43
C ARG A 127 13.61 -1.80 12.33
N PHE A 128 12.43 -2.17 12.84
CA PHE A 128 11.58 -1.25 13.61
C PHE A 128 11.63 -1.46 15.12
N VAL A 129 12.31 -2.50 15.61
CA VAL A 129 12.40 -2.81 17.06
C VAL A 129 12.96 -1.64 17.87
N ASN A 130 13.91 -0.88 17.31
CA ASN A 130 14.53 0.27 17.96
C ASN A 130 13.79 1.60 17.68
N ASN A 131 12.77 1.60 16.81
CA ASN A 131 12.01 2.82 16.53
C ASN A 131 10.95 3.03 17.63
N SER A 132 11.15 4.06 18.46
CA SER A 132 10.26 4.41 19.59
C SER A 132 8.80 4.61 19.18
N ARG A 133 8.56 5.15 17.97
CA ARG A 133 7.24 5.45 17.41
C ARG A 133 6.54 4.22 16.82
N MET A 134 7.26 3.11 16.69
CA MET A 134 6.76 1.81 16.21
C MET A 134 6.57 0.78 17.33
N LYS A 135 7.00 1.08 18.55
CA LYS A 135 6.94 0.16 19.72
C LYS A 135 5.56 -0.48 19.91
N PHE A 136 4.48 0.30 19.77
CA PHE A 136 3.12 -0.22 19.96
C PHE A 136 2.75 -1.26 18.90
N GLN A 137 3.06 -0.98 17.64
CA GLN A 137 2.79 -1.86 16.51
C GLN A 137 3.60 -3.16 16.61
N ILE A 138 4.88 -3.06 16.99
CA ILE A 138 5.74 -4.22 17.19
C ILE A 138 5.26 -5.08 18.36
N LYS A 139 4.90 -4.48 19.50
CA LYS A 139 4.30 -5.22 20.63
C LYS A 139 3.00 -5.94 20.25
N ASN A 140 2.18 -5.33 19.39
CA ASN A 140 0.95 -5.99 18.92
C ASN A 140 1.25 -7.15 17.96
N LEU A 141 2.30 -7.04 17.15
CA LEU A 141 2.78 -8.14 16.31
C LEU A 141 3.30 -9.30 17.17
N GLU A 142 4.07 -9.02 18.23
CA GLU A 142 4.62 -10.03 19.16
C GLU A 142 3.53 -10.84 19.88
N LYS A 143 2.37 -10.23 20.13
CA LYS A 143 1.20 -10.92 20.73
C LYS A 143 0.53 -11.92 19.79
N LYS A 144 0.81 -11.88 18.48
CA LYS A 144 0.20 -12.80 17.52
C LYS A 144 0.83 -14.18 17.63
N LYS A 145 -0.02 -15.21 17.63
CA LYS A 145 0.44 -16.61 17.69
C LYS A 145 1.23 -16.96 16.41
N PRO A 146 2.22 -17.86 16.47
CA PRO A 146 2.98 -18.28 15.29
C PRO A 146 2.10 -18.74 14.12
N LYS A 147 1.05 -19.52 14.42
CA LYS A 147 0.07 -19.97 13.43
C LYS A 147 -0.66 -18.80 12.74
N GLU A 148 -1.08 -17.81 13.51
CA GLU A 148 -1.75 -16.60 12.98
C GLU A 148 -0.81 -15.80 12.06
N ARG A 149 0.48 -15.68 12.42
CA ARG A 149 1.48 -15.02 11.57
C ARG A 149 1.68 -15.78 10.26
N GLU A 150 1.65 -17.11 10.29
CA GLU A 150 1.77 -17.91 9.07
C GLU A 150 0.56 -17.76 8.15
N GLU A 151 -0.65 -17.79 8.70
CA GLU A 151 -1.89 -17.54 7.94
C GLU A 151 -1.88 -16.16 7.27
N ILE A 152 -1.41 -15.13 8.00
CA ILE A 152 -1.24 -13.77 7.46
C ILE A 152 -0.22 -13.73 6.31
N ARG A 153 0.91 -14.45 6.43
CA ARG A 153 1.92 -14.53 5.36
C ARG A 153 1.37 -15.20 4.11
N GLU A 154 0.64 -16.30 4.28
CA GLU A 154 -0.01 -17.01 3.18
C GLU A 154 -1.05 -16.13 2.50
N GLU A 155 -1.90 -15.44 3.26
CA GLU A 155 -2.87 -14.50 2.70
C GLU A 155 -2.18 -13.38 1.91
N ALA A 156 -1.12 -12.77 2.47
CA ALA A 156 -0.35 -11.74 1.78
C ALA A 156 0.33 -12.28 0.50
N ARG A 157 0.73 -13.56 0.47
CA ARG A 157 1.27 -14.25 -0.71
C ARG A 157 0.19 -14.44 -1.78
N LYS A 158 -1.02 -14.87 -1.39
CA LYS A 158 -2.19 -15.00 -2.28
C LYS A 158 -2.57 -13.67 -2.91
N ILE A 159 -2.65 -12.60 -2.12
CA ILE A 159 -2.93 -11.24 -2.62
C ILE A 159 -1.91 -10.83 -3.70
N ARG A 160 -0.60 -11.00 -3.44
CA ARG A 160 0.45 -10.69 -4.42
C ARG A 160 0.38 -11.56 -5.66
N LYS A 161 0.03 -12.84 -5.53
CA LYS A 161 -0.14 -13.76 -6.68
C LYS A 161 -1.32 -13.33 -7.55
N ARG A 162 -2.46 -13.00 -6.93
CA ARG A 162 -3.66 -12.52 -7.63
C ARG A 162 -3.36 -11.26 -8.45
N ILE A 163 -2.75 -10.25 -7.83
CA ILE A 163 -2.41 -8.98 -8.49
C ILE A 163 -1.41 -9.19 -9.64
N ARG A 164 -0.39 -10.05 -9.47
CA ARG A 164 0.54 -10.38 -10.57
C ARG A 164 -0.15 -11.13 -11.72
N GLY A 165 -1.08 -12.04 -11.41
CA GLY A 165 -1.86 -12.77 -12.41
C GLY A 165 -2.81 -11.86 -13.20
N GLU A 166 -3.43 -10.88 -12.55
CA GLU A 166 -4.24 -9.83 -13.21
C GLU A 166 -3.38 -8.96 -14.14
N ARG A 167 -2.18 -8.55 -13.71
CA ARG A 167 -1.25 -7.80 -14.57
C ARG A 167 -0.89 -8.56 -15.85
N SER A 168 -0.72 -9.88 -15.79
CA SER A 168 -0.43 -10.70 -16.97
C SER A 168 -1.58 -10.70 -17.98
N ARG A 169 -2.82 -10.55 -17.52
CA ARG A 169 -4.02 -10.53 -18.38
C ARG A 169 -4.26 -9.16 -19.03
N LEU A 170 -3.82 -8.09 -18.38
CA LEU A 170 -4.00 -6.70 -18.86
C LEU A 170 -2.85 -6.20 -19.76
N ARG A 171 -1.78 -6.99 -19.96
CA ARG A 171 -0.68 -6.58 -20.82
C ARG A 171 -1.11 -6.74 -22.29
N PRO A 172 -1.14 -5.67 -23.11
CA PRO A 172 -1.38 -5.84 -24.55
C PRO A 172 -0.29 -6.76 -25.14
N PRO A 173 -0.59 -7.55 -26.19
CA PRO A 173 0.43 -8.31 -26.89
C PRO A 173 1.54 -7.35 -27.32
N ARG A 174 2.80 -7.74 -27.13
CA ARG A 174 3.92 -6.95 -27.66
C ARG A 174 3.71 -6.86 -29.17
N THR A 175 3.46 -5.67 -29.68
CA THR A 175 3.66 -5.41 -31.10
C THR A 175 5.14 -5.63 -31.37
N GLU A 176 5.45 -6.71 -32.10
CA GLU A 176 6.76 -6.86 -32.73
C GLU A 176 6.97 -5.61 -33.58
N VAL A 177 7.91 -4.76 -33.17
CA VAL A 177 8.44 -3.73 -34.04
C VAL A 177 9.22 -4.50 -35.10
N GLN A 178 8.59 -4.74 -36.24
CA GLN A 178 9.28 -5.22 -37.43
C GLN A 178 10.15 -4.09 -37.96
N GLY A 179 11.46 -4.37 -38.09
CA GLY A 179 12.38 -3.73 -39.04
C GLY A 179 12.73 -2.28 -38.79
#